data_AF-X1RCW3-F1
#
_entry.id   AF-X1RCW3-F1
#
_cell.length_a   1.000
_cell.length_b   1.000
_cell.length_c   1.000
_cell.angle_alpha   90.00
_cell.angle_beta   90.00
_cell.angle_gamma   90.00
#
_symmetry.space_group_name_H-M   'P 1'
#
loop_
_entity.id
_entity.type
_entity.pdbx_description
1 polymer ?
#
loop_
_entity_poly.entity_id
_entity_poly.type
_entity_poly.pdbx_seq_one_letter_code
_entity_poly.pdbx_strand_id
1 'polypeptide(L)'
;KYKKDYSYPAQETALSNMEKYQRLKISRATLNRWMRVINDSKYLIRRRRIKRDPRYGLMFKSTLYKITIKGYRLLQAFGVDVSKEIAAYERWLEEINPDRKEKRLKKERAAAKYNPKTPELVKKILNGFGKTFSLVF
;
A
#
# COMPACT_ATOMS: atom_id res chain seq x y z
N LYS A 1 10.07 -17.77 -8.18
CA LYS A 1 9.12 -18.24 -9.24
C LYS A 1 8.22 -17.14 -9.81
N TYR A 2 7.99 -15.98 -9.16
CA TYR A 2 7.49 -14.78 -9.86
C TYR A 2 8.10 -13.52 -9.21
N LYS A 3 8.96 -12.79 -9.95
CA LYS A 3 9.52 -11.48 -9.55
C LYS A 3 8.45 -10.39 -9.69
N LYS A 4 7.32 -10.53 -9.01
CA LYS A 4 6.25 -9.51 -8.98
C LYS A 4 6.15 -8.98 -7.56
N ASP A 5 6.28 -7.66 -7.42
CA ASP A 5 6.26 -6.97 -6.12
C ASP A 5 4.89 -6.98 -5.44
N TYR A 6 3.87 -7.53 -6.10
CA TYR A 6 2.51 -7.64 -5.56
C TYR A 6 1.96 -9.05 -5.77
N SER A 7 1.55 -9.68 -4.67
CA SER A 7 0.68 -10.86 -4.70
C SER A 7 -0.74 -10.38 -4.49
N TYR A 8 -1.57 -10.43 -5.55
CA TYR A 8 -3.03 -10.32 -5.38
C TYR A 8 -3.54 -11.73 -5.07
N PRO A 9 -3.74 -12.09 -3.78
CA PRO A 9 -4.10 -13.46 -3.45
C PRO A 9 -5.44 -13.78 -4.12
N ALA A 10 -5.50 -14.94 -4.77
CA ALA A 10 -6.78 -15.54 -5.09
C ALA A 10 -7.52 -15.86 -3.78
N GLN A 11 -8.84 -15.98 -3.85
CA GLN A 11 -9.67 -16.32 -2.69
C GLN A 11 -9.17 -17.53 -1.89
N GLU A 12 -8.77 -18.60 -2.56
CA GLU A 12 -8.21 -19.79 -1.90
C GLU A 12 -6.86 -19.51 -1.23
N THR A 13 -6.01 -18.69 -1.85
CA THR A 13 -4.74 -18.25 -1.25
C THR A 13 -4.98 -17.41 0.00
N ALA A 14 -6.00 -16.55 -0.01
CA ALA A 14 -6.35 -15.77 1.17
C ALA A 14 -6.80 -16.67 2.34
N LEU A 15 -7.66 -17.66 2.08
CA LEU A 15 -8.07 -18.65 3.09
C LEU A 15 -6.87 -19.41 3.65
N SER A 16 -6.01 -19.93 2.76
CA SER A 16 -4.80 -20.67 3.15
C SER A 16 -3.85 -19.80 3.99
N ASN A 17 -3.68 -18.52 3.65
CA ASN A 17 -2.83 -17.61 4.42
C ASN A 17 -3.44 -17.30 5.80
N MET A 18 -4.76 -17.14 5.90
CA MET A 18 -5.43 -16.90 7.19
C MET A 18 -5.29 -18.11 8.11
N GLU A 19 -5.45 -19.32 7.58
CA GLU A 19 -5.23 -20.55 8.34
C GLU A 19 -3.76 -20.69 8.77
N LYS A 20 -2.82 -20.47 7.84
CA LYS A 20 -1.38 -20.65 8.09
C LYS A 20 -0.81 -19.63 9.08
N TYR A 21 -1.11 -18.34 8.89
CA TYR A 21 -0.45 -17.26 9.63
C TYR A 21 -1.27 -16.73 10.81
N GLN A 22 -2.59 -16.86 10.74
CA GLN A 22 -3.50 -16.33 11.78
C GLN A 22 -4.22 -17.45 12.54
N ARG A 23 -4.01 -18.72 12.16
CA ARG A 23 -4.71 -19.90 12.71
C ARG A 23 -6.24 -19.76 12.62
N LEU A 24 -6.71 -18.99 11.66
CA LEU A 24 -8.12 -18.64 11.51
C LEU A 24 -8.72 -19.44 10.36
N LYS A 25 -9.50 -20.47 10.70
CA LYS A 25 -10.20 -21.32 9.73
C LYS A 25 -11.61 -20.79 9.52
N ILE A 26 -11.86 -20.17 8.37
CA ILE A 26 -13.17 -19.63 8.01
C ILE A 26 -13.68 -20.22 6.70
N SER A 27 -15.00 -20.25 6.56
CA SER A 27 -15.62 -20.66 5.31
C SER A 27 -15.39 -19.63 4.19
N ARG A 28 -15.43 -20.10 2.95
CA ARG A 28 -15.40 -19.25 1.76
C ARG A 28 -16.52 -18.20 1.75
N ALA A 29 -17.70 -18.56 2.28
CA ALA A 29 -18.84 -17.67 2.40
C ALA A 29 -18.58 -16.54 3.40
N THR A 30 -17.99 -16.85 4.56
CA THR A 30 -17.60 -15.87 5.59
C THR A 30 -16.58 -14.89 5.02
N LEU A 31 -15.53 -15.39 4.36
CA LEU A 31 -14.54 -14.54 3.69
C LEU A 31 -15.20 -13.60 2.67
N ASN A 32 -16.13 -14.11 1.86
CA ASN A 32 -16.86 -13.30 0.88
C ASN A 32 -17.71 -12.19 1.53
N ARG A 33 -18.34 -12.45 2.69
CA ARG A 33 -19.10 -11.45 3.43
C ARG A 33 -18.17 -10.34 3.94
N TRP A 34 -17.05 -10.70 4.57
CA TRP A 34 -16.08 -9.73 5.07
C TRP A 34 -15.47 -8.90 3.93
N MET A 35 -15.05 -9.56 2.85
CA MET A 35 -14.50 -8.88 1.67
C MET A 35 -15.51 -7.98 0.98
N ARG A 36 -16.82 -8.28 1.08
CA ARG A 36 -17.87 -7.38 0.59
C ARG A 36 -17.92 -6.10 1.43
N VAL A 37 -17.96 -6.20 2.76
CA VAL A 37 -17.97 -5.02 3.66
C VAL A 37 -16.75 -4.12 3.42
N ILE A 38 -15.57 -4.73 3.28
CA ILE A 38 -14.31 -4.00 3.02
C ILE A 38 -14.33 -3.33 1.64
N ASN A 39 -14.89 -4.01 0.62
CA ASN A 39 -15.04 -3.46 -0.72
C ASN A 39 -16.04 -2.30 -0.75
N ASP A 40 -17.18 -2.43 -0.08
CA ASP A 40 -18.23 -1.41 -0.01
C ASP A 40 -17.70 -0.14 0.68
N SER A 41 -16.79 -0.31 1.65
CA SER A 41 -16.05 0.77 2.33
C SER A 41 -14.94 1.39 1.48
N LYS A 42 -14.72 0.92 0.24
CA LYS A 42 -13.71 1.37 -0.74
C LYS A 42 -12.25 1.15 -0.32
N TYR A 43 -11.99 0.26 0.63
CA TYR A 43 -10.61 -0.10 1.02
C TYR A 43 -9.99 -1.15 0.09
N LEU A 44 -10.83 -1.88 -0.64
CA LEU A 44 -10.43 -2.98 -1.50
C LEU A 44 -11.31 -2.99 -2.75
N ILE A 45 -10.76 -3.45 -3.87
CA ILE A 45 -11.48 -3.69 -5.12
C ILE A 45 -11.43 -5.17 -5.45
N ARG A 46 -12.61 -5.73 -5.75
CA ARG A 46 -12.76 -7.11 -6.23
C ARG A 46 -12.70 -7.15 -7.76
N ARG A 47 -11.87 -8.03 -8.32
CA ARG A 47 -11.78 -8.29 -9.77
C ARG A 47 -12.05 -9.77 -10.04
N ARG A 48 -13.13 -10.08 -10.74
CA ARG A 48 -13.45 -11.46 -11.15
C ARG A 48 -12.52 -11.87 -12.29
N ARG A 49 -11.91 -13.04 -12.17
CA ARG A 49 -11.14 -13.67 -13.24
C ARG A 49 -12.04 -14.64 -13.97
N ILE A 50 -12.18 -14.42 -15.26
CA ILE A 50 -12.92 -15.28 -16.18
C ILE A 50 -11.88 -15.97 -17.07
N LYS A 51 -12.08 -17.26 -17.33
CA LYS A 51 -11.30 -18.06 -18.28
C LYS A 51 -12.25 -18.48 -19.40
N ARG A 52 -11.79 -18.43 -20.64
CA ARG A 52 -12.49 -19.05 -21.76
C ARG A 52 -12.13 -20.53 -21.82
N ASP A 53 -13.14 -21.38 -21.80
CA ASP A 53 -13.06 -22.82 -21.99
C ASP A 53 -13.61 -23.18 -23.36
N PRO A 54 -12.94 -24.04 -24.15
CA PRO A 54 -13.40 -24.41 -25.49
C PRO A 54 -14.76 -25.12 -25.49
N ARG A 55 -15.10 -25.87 -24.42
CA ARG A 55 -16.32 -26.67 -24.34
C ARG A 55 -17.46 -25.94 -23.64
N TYR A 56 -17.14 -25.21 -22.57
CA TYR A 56 -18.16 -24.59 -21.69
C TYR A 56 -18.23 -23.06 -21.79
N GLY A 57 -17.46 -22.44 -22.69
CA GLY A 57 -17.48 -21.00 -22.90
C GLY A 57 -16.80 -20.20 -21.77
N LEU A 58 -17.39 -19.07 -21.35
CA LEU A 58 -16.81 -18.23 -20.31
C LEU A 58 -17.06 -18.82 -18.92
N MET A 59 -16.00 -19.32 -18.27
CA MET A 59 -16.05 -19.88 -16.93
C MET A 59 -15.43 -18.94 -15.90
N PHE A 60 -16.11 -18.78 -14.76
CA PHE A 60 -15.53 -18.10 -13.60
C PHE A 60 -14.40 -18.94 -12.99
N LYS A 61 -13.23 -18.34 -12.78
CA LYS A 61 -12.06 -19.01 -12.20
C LYS A 61 -11.86 -18.64 -10.73
N SER A 62 -11.73 -17.36 -10.43
CA SER A 62 -11.53 -16.87 -9.06
C SER A 62 -11.76 -15.37 -8.95
N THR A 63 -11.80 -14.85 -7.72
CA THR A 63 -11.78 -13.41 -7.47
C THR A 63 -10.39 -13.00 -6.99
N LEU A 64 -9.84 -11.93 -7.59
CA LEU A 64 -8.68 -11.23 -7.09
C LEU A 64 -9.10 -10.04 -6.25
N TYR A 65 -8.29 -9.74 -5.26
CA TYR A 65 -8.46 -8.60 -4.38
C TYR A 65 -7.31 -7.64 -4.56
N LYS A 66 -7.61 -6.36 -4.80
CA LYS A 66 -6.62 -5.27 -4.91
C LYS A 66 -6.90 -4.23 -3.83
N ILE A 67 -5.90 -3.92 -3.02
CA ILE A 67 -5.99 -2.86 -2.00
C ILE A 67 -6.00 -1.49 -2.70
N THR A 68 -6.87 -0.58 -2.26
CA THR A 68 -6.92 0.80 -2.78
C THR A 68 -5.95 1.69 -2.02
N ILE A 69 -5.68 2.90 -2.53
CA ILE A 69 -4.89 3.88 -1.76
C ILE A 69 -5.52 4.20 -0.40
N LYS A 70 -6.86 4.21 -0.32
CA LYS A 70 -7.59 4.37 0.94
C LYS A 70 -7.29 3.19 1.89
N GLY A 71 -7.23 1.97 1.35
CA GLY A 71 -6.84 0.76 2.08
C GLY A 71 -5.40 0.83 2.60
N TYR A 72 -4.45 1.23 1.76
CA TYR A 72 -3.06 1.37 2.19
C TYR A 72 -2.90 2.44 3.28
N ARG A 73 -3.54 3.60 3.16
CA ARG A 73 -3.51 4.62 4.22
C ARG A 73 -4.07 4.11 5.55
N LEU A 74 -5.11 3.27 5.51
CA LEU A 74 -5.65 2.63 6.72
C LEU A 74 -4.61 1.66 7.33
N LEU A 75 -3.98 0.83 6.50
CA LEU A 75 -2.93 -0.09 6.95
C LEU A 75 -1.73 0.66 7.57
N GLN A 76 -1.34 1.79 6.98
CA GLN A 76 -0.30 2.66 7.51
C GLN A 76 -0.67 3.20 8.90
N ALA A 77 -1.93 3.58 9.11
CA ALA A 77 -2.43 4.01 10.43
C ALA A 77 -2.39 2.90 11.48
N PHE A 78 -2.44 1.63 11.06
CA PHE A 78 -2.25 0.45 11.91
C PHE A 78 -0.79 0.01 12.04
N GLY A 79 0.17 0.81 11.54
CA GLY A 79 1.60 0.54 11.67
C GLY A 79 2.17 -0.45 10.64
N VAL A 80 1.42 -0.78 9.59
CA VAL A 80 1.95 -1.60 8.50
C VAL A 80 2.78 -0.73 7.56
N ASP A 81 4.02 -1.11 7.27
CA ASP A 81 4.84 -0.41 6.28
C ASP A 81 4.30 -0.68 4.86
N VAL A 82 3.64 0.35 4.32
CA VAL A 82 3.09 0.40 2.96
C VAL A 82 3.56 1.65 2.22
N SER A 83 4.70 2.20 2.67
CA SER A 83 5.24 3.48 2.21
C SER A 83 5.58 3.43 0.72
N LYS A 84 6.05 2.27 0.24
CA LYS A 84 6.42 2.05 -1.17
C LYS A 84 5.20 2.11 -2.08
N GLU A 85 4.11 1.47 -1.69
CA GLU A 85 2.86 1.40 -2.46
C GLU A 85 2.19 2.77 -2.53
N ILE A 86 2.18 3.51 -1.42
CA ILE A 86 1.68 4.88 -1.37
C ILE A 86 2.54 5.79 -2.28
N ALA A 87 3.86 5.74 -2.15
CA ALA A 87 4.77 6.54 -2.97
C ALA A 87 4.63 6.21 -4.47
N ALA A 88 4.52 4.94 -4.84
CA ALA A 88 4.31 4.53 -6.24
C ALA A 88 2.98 5.08 -6.79
N TYR A 89 1.92 5.07 -5.99
CA TYR A 89 0.63 5.65 -6.38
C TYR A 89 0.72 7.18 -6.53
N GLU A 90 1.43 7.88 -5.64
CA GLU A 90 1.63 9.32 -5.75
C GLU A 90 2.44 9.71 -6.98
N ARG A 91 3.51 8.97 -7.31
CA ARG A 91 4.26 9.16 -8.56
C ARG A 91 3.37 9.01 -9.79
N TRP A 92 2.57 7.96 -9.84
CA TRP A 92 1.62 7.73 -10.94
C TRP A 92 0.60 8.87 -11.07
N LEU A 93 0.16 9.46 -9.94
CA LEU A 93 -0.74 10.62 -9.97
C LEU A 93 -0.05 11.89 -10.48
N GLU A 94 1.24 12.08 -10.21
CA GLU A 94 2.04 13.18 -10.74
C GLU A 94 2.29 13.04 -12.24
N GLU A 95 2.48 11.81 -12.73
CA GLU A 95 2.61 11.51 -14.17
C GLU A 95 1.33 11.88 -14.93
N ILE A 96 0.16 11.58 -14.35
CA ILE A 96 -1.13 11.90 -14.98
C ILE A 96 -1.50 13.38 -14.84
N ASN A 97 -1.12 14.01 -13.73
CA ASN A 97 -1.47 15.39 -13.43
C ASN A 97 -0.24 16.14 -12.87
N PRO A 98 0.56 16.78 -13.74
CA PRO A 98 1.80 17.44 -13.33
C PRO A 98 1.56 18.60 -12.35
N ASP A 99 0.44 19.32 -12.47
CA ASP A 99 0.08 20.43 -11.57
C ASP A 99 -0.02 20.00 -10.09
N ARG A 100 -0.30 18.71 -9.86
CA ARG A 100 -0.40 18.14 -8.52
C ARG A 100 0.95 18.15 -7.81
N LYS A 101 2.04 17.94 -8.54
CA LYS A 101 3.41 17.98 -8.02
C LYS A 101 3.74 19.38 -7.52
N GLU A 102 3.41 20.39 -8.31
CA GLU A 102 3.64 21.80 -7.96
C GLU A 102 2.84 22.21 -6.73
N LYS A 103 1.56 21.80 -6.64
CA LYS A 103 0.73 22.04 -5.45
C LYS A 103 1.29 21.38 -4.20
N ARG A 104 1.82 20.15 -4.29
CA ARG A 104 2.48 19.48 -3.16
C ARG A 104 3.72 20.25 -2.70
N LEU A 105 4.62 20.58 -3.63
CA LEU A 105 5.83 21.34 -3.33
C LEU A 105 5.52 22.71 -2.71
N LYS A 106 4.49 23.40 -3.21
CA LYS A 106 4.02 24.67 -2.62
C LYS A 106 3.52 24.49 -1.19
N LYS A 107 2.77 23.43 -0.91
CA LYS A 107 2.28 23.10 0.44
C LYS A 107 3.41 22.72 1.40
N GLU A 108 4.38 21.92 0.94
CA GLU A 108 5.58 21.57 1.73
C GLU A 108 6.43 22.78 2.05
N ARG A 109 6.67 23.66 1.06
CA ARG A 109 7.36 24.95 1.27
C ARG A 109 6.60 25.84 2.26
N ALA A 110 5.27 25.88 2.19
CA ALA A 110 4.44 26.64 3.13
C ALA A 110 4.51 26.04 4.55
N ALA A 111 4.47 24.72 4.69
CA ALA A 111 4.59 24.04 5.98
C ALA A 111 6.00 24.22 6.60
N ALA A 112 7.04 24.17 5.78
CA ALA A 112 8.42 24.43 6.21
C ALA A 112 8.64 25.89 6.66
N LYS A 113 7.98 26.85 6.02
CA LYS A 113 7.99 28.26 6.47
C LYS A 113 7.33 28.45 7.83
N TYR A 114 6.32 27.65 8.17
CA TYR A 114 5.54 27.78 9.40
C TYR A 114 6.17 27.04 10.60
N ASN A 115 7.12 26.13 10.38
CA ASN A 115 7.82 25.42 11.45
C ASN A 115 9.33 25.70 11.40
N PRO A 116 9.79 26.86 11.90
CA PRO A 116 11.18 27.31 11.74
C PRO A 116 12.20 26.48 12.53
N LYS A 117 11.79 25.57 13.43
CA LYS A 117 12.71 24.82 14.31
C LYS A 117 13.36 23.59 13.67
N THR A 118 12.90 23.10 12.51
CA THR A 118 13.34 21.80 11.97
C THR A 118 14.60 21.83 11.10
N PRO A 119 14.89 22.84 10.26
CA PRO A 119 16.08 22.82 9.40
C PRO A 119 17.38 22.95 10.20
N GLU A 120 17.38 23.77 11.24
CA GLU A 120 18.55 24.02 12.09
C GLU A 120 18.85 22.85 13.02
N LEU A 121 17.82 22.21 13.60
CA LEU A 121 18.02 21.06 14.49
C LEU A 121 18.60 19.85 13.74
N VAL A 122 18.14 19.60 12.50
CA VAL A 122 18.68 18.54 11.63
C VAL A 122 20.10 18.87 11.18
N LYS A 123 20.40 20.13 10.82
CA LYS A 123 21.80 20.57 10.57
C LYS A 123 22.67 20.44 11.81
N LYS A 124 22.17 20.73 13.01
CA LYS A 124 22.91 20.63 14.27
C LYS A 124 23.17 19.17 14.66
N ILE A 125 22.23 18.27 14.42
CA ILE A 125 22.38 16.82 14.62
C ILE A 125 23.38 16.24 13.60
N LEU A 126 23.26 16.58 12.31
CA LEU A 126 24.19 16.13 11.27
C LEU A 126 25.61 16.67 11.46
N ASN A 127 25.75 17.96 11.82
CA ASN A 127 27.05 18.56 12.13
C ASN A 127 27.63 18.10 13.48
N GLY A 128 26.77 17.65 14.41
CA GLY A 128 27.18 17.07 15.69
C GLY A 128 27.68 15.63 15.57
N PHE A 129 27.05 14.81 14.71
CA PHE A 129 27.46 13.43 14.44
C PHE A 129 28.78 13.32 13.65
N GLY A 130 29.10 14.31 12.81
CA GLY A 130 30.34 14.31 12.02
C GLY A 130 31.62 14.56 12.83
N LYS A 131 31.53 15.11 14.04
CA LYS A 131 32.71 15.42 14.88
C LYS A 131 33.07 14.33 15.89
N THR A 132 32.17 13.40 16.21
CA THR A 132 32.43 12.34 17.20
C THR A 132 32.99 11.06 16.59
N PHE A 133 32.94 10.87 15.26
CA PHE A 133 33.48 9.68 14.59
C PHE A 133 34.92 9.80 14.08
N SER A 134 35.59 10.95 14.24
CA SER A 134 36.98 11.16 13.80
C SER A 134 38.03 11.09 14.92
N LEU A 135 37.68 10.58 16.11
CA LEU A 135 38.58 10.52 17.27
C LEU A 135 38.78 9.09 17.83
N VAL A 136 38.31 8.07 17.11
CA VAL A 136 38.62 6.67 17.43
C VAL A 136 38.91 5.95 16.12
N PHE A 137 40.09 6.18 15.54
CA PHE A 137 40.88 5.23 14.75
C PHE A 137 42.31 5.76 14.66
#